data_AF-A0A5C7NZ25-F1
#
_entry.id   AF-A0A5C7NZ25-F1
#
_cell.length_a   1.000
_cell.length_b   1.000
_cell.length_c   1.000
_cell.angle_alpha   90.00
_cell.angle_beta   90.00
_cell.angle_gamma   90.00
#
_symmetry.space_group_name_H-M   'P 1'
#
loop_
_entity.id
_entity.type
_entity.pdbx_description
1 polymer ?
#
loop_
_entity_poly.entity_id
_entity_poly.type
_entity_poly.pdbx_seq_one_letter_code
_entity_poly.pdbx_strand_id
1 'polypeptide(L)'
;MSHKTSRNRQRQVECAAEHFLRSAFDCMNTVRAVKTRFQRQDLFAADCLGKRRMGGLLVALQVTCGKSAAVAARRRKMEAIQWHPWDTVLLGEFRSERCGRGKRHWFRMHQYDGGEWHVWGMDVEVPKEWFRAWKPGGK
;
A
#
# COMPACT_ATOMS: atom_id res chain seq x y z
N MET A 1 -7.41 -12.24 -19.57
CA MET A 1 -7.67 -10.87 -19.05
C MET A 1 -6.59 -9.94 -19.61
N SER A 2 -6.96 -8.83 -20.24
CA SER A 2 -6.02 -7.91 -20.89
C SER A 2 -4.98 -7.31 -19.92
N HIS A 3 -3.69 -7.46 -20.23
CA HIS A 3 -2.56 -6.97 -19.43
C HIS A 3 -2.57 -5.44 -19.19
N LYS A 4 -3.26 -4.65 -20.04
CA LYS A 4 -3.37 -3.19 -19.86
C LYS A 4 -4.24 -2.83 -18.66
N THR A 5 -5.29 -3.62 -18.39
CA THR A 5 -6.26 -3.32 -17.32
C THR A 5 -5.69 -3.59 -15.93
N SER A 6 -4.81 -4.58 -15.79
CA SER A 6 -4.20 -4.93 -14.49
C SER A 6 -3.14 -3.93 -14.03
N ARG A 7 -2.29 -3.41 -14.94
CA ARG A 7 -1.29 -2.38 -14.60
C ARG A 7 -1.92 -1.08 -14.12
N ASN A 8 -3.00 -0.65 -14.79
CA ASN A 8 -3.70 0.58 -14.38
C ASN A 8 -4.33 0.42 -13.00
N ARG A 9 -4.91 -0.76 -12.72
CA ARG A 9 -5.47 -1.08 -11.42
C ARG A 9 -4.42 -1.09 -10.30
N GLN A 10 -3.26 -1.71 -10.51
CA GLN A 10 -2.19 -1.69 -9.50
C GLN A 10 -1.76 -0.26 -9.19
N ARG A 11 -1.56 0.59 -10.20
CA ARG A 11 -1.20 2.00 -9.99
C ARG A 11 -2.26 2.77 -9.19
N GLN A 12 -3.54 2.53 -9.48
CA GLN A 12 -4.64 3.13 -8.69
C GLN A 12 -4.60 2.67 -7.23
N VAL A 13 -4.32 1.40 -6.99
CA VAL A 13 -4.19 0.85 -5.63
C VAL A 13 -2.96 1.42 -4.91
N GLU A 14 -1.85 1.65 -5.62
CA GLU A 14 -0.68 2.36 -5.09
C GLU A 14 -1.01 3.83 -4.75
N CYS A 15 -1.87 4.51 -5.52
CA CYS A 15 -2.40 5.81 -5.11
C CYS A 15 -3.21 5.72 -3.82
N ALA A 16 -4.09 4.71 -3.70
CA ALA A 16 -4.90 4.56 -2.52
C ALA A 16 -4.07 4.22 -1.26
N ALA A 17 -3.01 3.42 -1.45
CA ALA A 17 -2.03 3.12 -0.41
C ALA A 17 -1.33 4.39 0.10
N GLU A 18 -0.97 5.31 -0.78
CA GLU A 18 -0.39 6.59 -0.40
C GLU A 18 -1.35 7.45 0.43
N HIS A 19 -2.64 7.55 0.03
CA HIS A 19 -3.65 8.25 0.82
C HIS A 19 -3.82 7.62 2.20
N PHE A 20 -3.86 6.28 2.27
CA PHE A 20 -3.94 5.55 3.52
C PHE A 20 -2.77 5.87 4.46
N LEU A 21 -1.53 5.92 3.96
CA LEU A 21 -0.38 6.31 4.78
C LEU A 21 -0.53 7.72 5.37
N ARG A 22 -1.09 8.65 4.60
CA ARG A 22 -1.32 10.03 5.06
C ARG A 22 -2.44 10.10 6.10
N SER A 23 -3.55 9.42 5.86
CA SER A 23 -4.75 9.49 6.72
C SER A 23 -4.62 8.68 8.00
N ALA A 24 -4.19 7.42 7.90
CA ALA A 24 -4.16 6.50 9.04
C ALA A 24 -2.91 6.64 9.92
N PHE A 25 -1.79 7.09 9.34
CA PHE A 25 -0.50 7.16 10.04
C PHE A 25 0.06 8.59 10.16
N ASP A 26 -0.70 9.62 9.78
CA ASP A 26 -0.27 11.03 9.76
C ASP A 26 1.12 11.21 9.10
N CYS A 27 1.31 10.54 7.96
CA CYS A 27 2.54 10.71 7.18
C CYS A 27 2.52 12.08 6.47
N MET A 28 3.48 12.96 6.82
CA MET A 28 3.59 14.28 6.17
C MET A 28 4.13 14.16 4.74
N ASN A 29 5.19 13.37 4.60
CA ASN A 29 5.84 13.11 3.33
C ASN A 29 5.58 11.67 2.94
N THR A 30 5.10 11.47 1.71
CA THR A 30 4.96 10.15 1.11
C THR A 30 5.66 10.12 -0.23
N VAL A 31 6.17 8.97 -0.59
CA VAL A 31 6.75 8.70 -1.91
C VAL A 31 6.27 7.34 -2.39
N ARG A 32 6.02 7.22 -3.70
CA ARG A 32 5.70 5.95 -4.36
C ARG A 32 6.89 5.45 -5.16
N ALA A 33 7.05 4.14 -5.22
CA ALA A 33 8.06 3.50 -6.05
C ALA A 33 7.82 3.83 -7.53
N VAL A 34 8.88 4.15 -8.27
CA VAL A 34 8.80 4.45 -9.70
C VAL A 34 9.05 3.17 -10.48
N LYS A 35 8.08 2.74 -11.31
CA LYS A 35 8.16 1.50 -12.09
C LYS A 35 7.78 1.75 -13.55
N THR A 36 8.55 2.59 -14.23
CA THR A 36 8.34 2.88 -15.65
C THR A 36 9.22 2.00 -16.54
N ARG A 37 9.07 2.13 -17.86
CA ARG A 37 9.97 1.47 -18.82
C ARG A 37 11.39 2.03 -18.76
N PHE A 38 11.53 3.31 -18.44
CA PHE A 38 12.79 4.06 -18.52
C PHE A 38 13.47 4.25 -17.17
N GLN A 39 12.71 4.15 -16.09
CA GLN A 39 13.19 4.36 -14.73
C GLN A 39 12.55 3.35 -13.78
N ARG A 40 13.39 2.75 -12.93
CA ARG A 40 12.97 1.93 -11.81
C ARG A 40 13.63 2.43 -10.54
N GLN A 41 12.82 2.80 -9.56
CA GLN A 41 13.26 3.14 -8.22
C GLN A 41 12.49 2.24 -7.26
N ASP A 42 13.22 1.33 -6.62
CA ASP A 42 12.71 0.50 -5.55
C ASP A 42 12.77 1.26 -4.22
N LEU A 43 11.84 0.97 -3.32
CA LEU A 43 11.74 1.60 -2.01
C LEU A 43 11.80 0.53 -0.92
N PHE A 44 12.85 -0.28 -0.91
CA PHE A 44 13.01 -1.41 0.01
C PHE A 44 11.85 -2.40 -0.11
N ALA A 45 11.56 -2.81 -1.35
CA ALA A 45 10.41 -3.60 -1.74
C ALA A 45 9.02 -2.97 -1.48
N ALA A 46 8.93 -1.79 -0.86
CA ALA A 46 7.66 -1.12 -0.65
C ALA A 46 7.15 -0.46 -1.94
N ASP A 47 5.83 -0.35 -2.07
CA ASP A 47 5.22 0.41 -3.15
C ASP A 47 5.05 1.89 -2.76
N CYS A 48 4.86 2.15 -1.46
CA CYS A 48 4.75 3.47 -0.85
C CYS A 48 5.58 3.52 0.44
N LEU A 49 6.26 4.63 0.66
CA LEU A 49 6.87 4.99 1.94
C LEU A 49 6.24 6.28 2.45
N GLY A 50 6.04 6.35 3.77
CA GLY A 50 5.61 7.55 4.46
C GLY A 50 6.53 7.85 5.64
N LYS A 51 6.81 9.13 5.87
CA LYS A 51 7.46 9.60 7.10
C LYS A 51 6.40 10.19 8.02
N ARG A 52 6.22 9.61 9.21
CA ARG A 52 5.27 10.11 10.22
C ARG A 52 5.65 11.51 10.66
N ARG A 53 4.64 12.35 10.94
CA ARG A 53 4.84 13.69 11.52
C ARG A 53 5.59 13.62 12.84
N MET A 54 5.10 12.78 13.75
CA MET A 54 5.69 12.60 15.07
C MET A 54 6.77 11.51 15.02
N GLY A 55 7.96 11.82 15.53
CA GLY A 55 9.10 10.89 15.63
C GLY A 55 9.84 10.62 14.31
N GLY A 56 9.30 11.04 13.16
CA GLY A 56 9.98 10.87 11.87
C GLY A 56 10.18 9.41 11.44
N LEU A 57 9.49 8.47 12.10
CA LEU A 57 9.56 7.04 11.82
C LEU A 57 8.94 6.72 10.45
N LEU A 58 9.47 5.67 9.83
CA LEU A 58 9.08 5.28 8.49
C LEU A 58 7.92 4.27 8.54
N VAL A 59 6.97 4.46 7.65
CA VAL A 59 5.90 3.50 7.37
C VAL A 59 6.08 3.00 5.95
N ALA A 60 6.44 1.73 5.80
CA ALA A 60 6.57 1.05 4.53
C ALA A 60 5.31 0.28 4.21
N LEU A 61 4.74 0.50 3.03
CA LEU A 61 3.54 -0.19 2.58
C LEU A 61 3.75 -0.76 1.18
N GLN A 62 3.65 -2.09 1.08
CA GLN A 62 3.51 -2.79 -0.18
C GLN A 62 2.05 -3.15 -0.41
N VAL A 63 1.56 -3.13 -1.65
CA VAL A 63 0.17 -3.46 -1.97
C VAL A 63 0.07 -4.49 -3.09
N THR A 64 -0.94 -5.34 -3.00
CA THR A 64 -1.18 -6.36 -4.02
C THR A 64 -2.65 -6.46 -4.36
N CYS A 65 -2.96 -6.53 -5.67
CA CYS A 65 -4.28 -6.92 -6.16
C CYS A 65 -4.41 -8.44 -6.36
N GLY A 66 -3.37 -9.22 -6.02
CA GLY A 66 -3.30 -10.65 -6.29
C GLY A 66 -3.86 -11.52 -5.16
N LYS A 67 -4.04 -12.81 -5.46
CA LYS A 67 -4.48 -13.84 -4.49
C LYS A 67 -3.37 -14.20 -3.49
N SER A 68 -3.59 -15.19 -2.63
CA SER A 68 -2.69 -15.63 -1.55
C SER A 68 -1.23 -15.84 -1.98
N ALA A 69 -0.97 -16.40 -3.17
CA ALA A 69 0.39 -16.56 -3.69
C ALA A 69 1.12 -15.23 -3.90
N ALA A 70 0.40 -14.18 -4.33
CA ALA A 70 0.96 -12.84 -4.46
C ALA A 70 1.25 -12.25 -3.08
N VAL A 71 0.35 -12.41 -2.10
CA VAL A 71 0.57 -11.99 -0.72
C VAL A 71 1.86 -12.63 -0.16
N ALA A 72 2.00 -13.95 -0.29
CA ALA A 72 3.18 -14.67 0.18
C ALA A 72 4.48 -14.21 -0.52
N ALA A 73 4.44 -13.98 -1.84
CA ALA A 73 5.60 -13.45 -2.56
C ALA A 73 5.98 -12.04 -2.11
N ARG A 74 5.00 -11.21 -1.74
CA ARG A 74 5.22 -9.84 -1.25
C ARG A 74 5.76 -9.83 0.17
N ARG A 75 5.23 -10.67 1.05
CA ARG A 75 5.74 -10.89 2.42
C ARG A 75 7.22 -11.24 2.42
N ARG A 76 7.60 -12.28 1.66
CA ARG A 76 9.01 -12.70 1.52
C ARG A 76 9.96 -11.59 1.05
N LYS A 77 9.50 -10.70 0.17
CA LYS A 77 10.32 -9.57 -0.29
C LYS A 77 10.57 -8.55 0.81
N MET A 78 9.55 -8.25 1.62
CA MET A 78 9.69 -7.29 2.72
C MET A 78 10.48 -7.90 3.88
N GLU A 79 10.32 -9.20 4.17
CA GLU A 79 11.07 -9.93 5.19
C GLU A 79 12.59 -9.95 4.92
N ALA A 80 12.99 -9.94 3.65
CA ALA A 80 14.40 -9.90 3.27
C ALA A 80 15.11 -8.57 3.58
N ILE A 81 14.36 -7.54 4.01
CA ILE A 81 14.90 -6.24 4.40
C ILE A 81 15.06 -6.20 5.91
N GLN A 82 16.23 -5.75 6.37
CA GLN A 82 16.44 -5.45 7.79
C GLN A 82 15.78 -4.10 8.14
N TRP A 83 14.60 -4.19 8.73
CA TRP A 83 13.85 -3.01 9.19
C TRP A 83 14.34 -2.50 10.54
N HIS A 84 14.21 -1.20 10.78
CA HIS A 84 14.40 -0.69 12.12
C HIS A 84 13.24 -1.18 13.01
N PRO A 85 13.46 -1.53 14.30
CA PRO A 85 12.40 -2.00 15.19
C PRO A 85 11.23 -1.02 15.39
N TRP A 86 11.41 0.24 15.03
CA TRP A 86 10.39 1.29 15.13
C TRP A 86 9.72 1.61 13.79
N ASP A 87 10.19 1.03 12.70
CA ASP A 87 9.52 1.16 11.41
C ASP A 87 8.23 0.36 11.42
N THR A 88 7.22 0.86 10.72
CA THR A 88 5.97 0.13 10.53
C THR A 88 5.94 -0.46 9.14
N VAL A 89 5.90 -1.78 9.06
CA VAL A 89 6.00 -2.52 7.80
C VAL A 89 4.67 -3.20 7.50
N LEU A 90 4.07 -2.84 6.37
CA LEU A 90 2.71 -3.20 6.02
C LEU A 90 2.62 -3.83 4.63
N LEU A 91 1.66 -4.74 4.49
CA LEU A 91 1.19 -5.26 3.22
C LEU A 91 -0.33 -5.11 3.14
N GLY A 92 -0.81 -4.36 2.16
CA GLY A 92 -2.23 -4.21 1.85
C GLY A 92 -2.68 -5.20 0.78
N GLU A 93 -3.50 -6.17 1.15
CA GLU A 93 -4.21 -7.04 0.19
C GLU A 93 -5.47 -6.32 -0.28
N PHE A 94 -5.47 -5.85 -1.53
CA PHE A 94 -6.58 -5.09 -2.09
C PHE A 94 -7.74 -5.99 -2.48
N ARG A 95 -8.91 -5.67 -1.94
CA ARG A 95 -10.16 -6.38 -2.19
C ARG A 95 -11.19 -5.44 -2.78
N SER A 96 -12.07 -5.99 -3.60
CA SER A 96 -13.16 -5.22 -4.20
C SER A 96 -14.38 -6.11 -4.38
N GLU A 97 -15.54 -5.61 -3.97
CA GLU A 97 -16.81 -6.31 -4.09
C GLU A 97 -17.85 -5.41 -4.76
N ARG A 98 -18.80 -6.01 -5.49
CA ARG A 98 -19.91 -5.28 -6.09
C ARG A 98 -21.05 -5.19 -5.07
N CYS A 99 -21.45 -3.97 -4.73
CA CYS A 99 -22.57 -3.71 -3.82
C CYS A 99 -23.64 -2.91 -4.59
N GLY A 100 -24.69 -3.60 -5.05
CA GLY A 100 -25.74 -3.01 -5.89
C GLY A 100 -25.18 -2.41 -7.19
N ARG A 101 -25.40 -1.09 -7.38
CA ARG A 101 -24.90 -0.34 -8.54
C ARG A 101 -23.43 0.08 -8.42
N GLY A 102 -22.81 -0.06 -7.24
CA GLY A 102 -21.45 0.39 -6.95
C GLY A 102 -20.44 -0.74 -6.73
N LYS A 103 -19.18 -0.36 -6.53
CA LYS A 103 -18.13 -1.24 -6.00
C LYS A 103 -17.60 -0.63 -4.70
N ARG A 104 -17.43 -1.47 -3.69
CA ARG A 104 -16.71 -1.13 -2.45
C ARG A 104 -15.33 -1.77 -2.48
N HIS A 105 -14.40 -1.12 -1.81
CA HIS A 105 -12.99 -1.43 -1.87
C HIS A 105 -12.41 -1.44 -0.47
N TRP A 106 -11.52 -2.39 -0.22
CA TRP A 106 -10.94 -2.58 1.10
C TRP A 106 -9.48 -2.99 0.99
N PHE A 107 -8.70 -2.66 2.01
CA PHE A 107 -7.43 -3.30 2.29
C PHE A 107 -7.58 -4.25 3.46
N ARG A 108 -7.27 -5.52 3.25
CA ARG A 108 -6.89 -6.38 4.36
C ARG A 108 -5.43 -6.12 4.68
N MET A 109 -5.17 -5.62 5.88
CA MET A 109 -3.85 -5.18 6.29
C MET A 109 -3.10 -6.31 6.98
N HIS A 110 -1.88 -6.53 6.54
CA HIS A 110 -0.91 -7.40 7.18
C HIS A 110 0.22 -6.53 7.70
N GLN A 111 0.66 -6.74 8.94
CA GLN A 111 1.74 -5.99 9.56
C GLN A 111 2.85 -6.94 9.98
N TYR A 112 4.09 -6.56 9.69
CA TYR A 112 5.28 -7.30 10.07
C TYR A 112 5.86 -6.70 11.35
N ASP A 113 6.22 -7.54 12.31
CA ASP A 113 6.76 -7.14 13.63
C ASP A 113 8.26 -7.43 13.79
N GLY A 114 8.93 -7.90 12.73
CA GLY A 114 10.34 -8.29 12.75
C GLY A 114 10.57 -9.79 12.76
N GLY A 115 9.52 -10.62 12.87
CA GLY A 115 9.62 -12.07 12.71
C GLY A 115 8.36 -12.72 12.14
N GLU A 116 7.19 -12.13 12.35
CA GLU A 116 5.91 -12.68 11.94
C GLU A 116 5.00 -11.63 11.28
N TRP A 117 4.07 -12.10 10.45
CA TRP A 117 3.02 -11.26 9.89
C TRP A 117 1.69 -11.45 10.57
N HIS A 118 1.23 -10.40 11.23
CA HIS A 118 -0.11 -10.34 11.81
C HIS A 118 -1.09 -9.73 10.83
N VAL A 119 -2.34 -10.17 10.89
CA VAL A 119 -3.43 -9.60 10.08
C VAL A 119 -4.29 -8.76 11.00
N TRP A 120 -4.60 -7.52 10.58
CA TRP A 120 -5.50 -6.68 11.35
C TRP A 120 -6.90 -7.30 11.43
N GLY A 121 -7.57 -7.13 12.56
CA GLY A 121 -8.90 -7.71 12.81
C GLY A 121 -10.02 -7.10 11.96
N MET A 122 -9.80 -5.94 11.35
CA MET A 122 -10.74 -5.26 10.47
C MET A 122 -10.10 -4.85 9.15
N ASP A 123 -10.85 -5.01 8.06
CA ASP A 123 -10.46 -4.50 6.76
C ASP A 123 -10.65 -2.97 6.73
N VAL A 124 -9.71 -2.26 6.11
CA VAL A 124 -9.74 -0.81 5.97
C VAL A 124 -10.49 -0.44 4.71
N GLU A 125 -11.58 0.33 4.82
CA GLU A 125 -12.29 0.84 3.65
C GLU A 125 -11.41 1.79 2.83
N VAL A 126 -11.46 1.62 1.51
CA VAL A 126 -10.73 2.44 0.54
C VAL A 126 -11.72 3.29 -0.24
N PRO A 127 -11.87 4.57 0.12
CA PRO A 127 -12.71 5.50 -0.60
C PRO A 127 -12.32 5.62 -2.08
N LYS A 128 -13.30 5.87 -2.96
CA LYS A 128 -13.08 5.91 -4.40
C LYS A 128 -12.14 7.05 -4.83
N GLU A 129 -12.17 8.14 -4.09
CA GLU A 129 -11.32 9.31 -4.26
C GLU A 129 -9.83 8.98 -4.06
N TRP A 130 -9.49 7.97 -3.25
CA TRP A 130 -8.11 7.58 -2.98
C TRP A 130 -7.42 6.93 -4.20
N PHE A 131 -8.17 6.47 -5.21
CA PHE A 131 -7.59 5.95 -6.45
C PHE A 131 -7.00 7.03 -7.36
N ARG A 132 -7.15 8.31 -7.01
CA ARG A 132 -6.56 9.44 -7.74
C ARG A 132 -5.33 9.96 -7.00
N ALA A 133 -4.38 10.50 -7.76
CA ALA A 133 -3.19 11.12 -7.19
C ALA A 133 -3.60 12.23 -6.21
N TRP A 134 -2.96 12.23 -5.04
CA TRP A 134 -3.18 13.26 -4.03
C TRP A 134 -2.72 14.63 -4.56
N LYS A 135 -3.48 15.67 -4.23
CA LYS A 135 -3.16 17.07 -4.54
C LYS A 135 -3.12 17.86 -3.23
N PRO A 136 -1.99 18.50 -2.88
CA PRO A 136 -1.95 19.41 -1.73
C PRO A 136 -2.96 20.56 -1.95
N GLY A 137 -3.84 20.81 -0.97
CA GLY A 137 -4.74 21.97 -0.97
C GLY A 137 -6.07 21.83 -1.73
N GLY A 138 -6.48 20.62 -2.11
CA GLY A 138 -7.79 20.41 -2.76
C GLY A 138 -8.94 20.47 -1.75
N LYS A 139 -9.85 21.43 -1.94
CA LYS A 139 -11.24 21.37 -1.45
C LYS A 139 -11.97 20.19 -2.08
#